data_AF-A0A533ZQL5-F1
#
_entry.id   AF-A0A533ZQL5-F1
#
_cell.length_a   1.000
_cell.length_b   1.000
_cell.length_c   1.000
_cell.angle_alpha   90.00
_cell.angle_beta   90.00
_cell.angle_gamma   90.00
#
_symmetry.space_group_name_H-M   'P 1'
#
loop_
_entity.id
_entity.type
_entity.pdbx_description
1 polymer ?
#
loop_
_entity_poly.entity_id
_entity_poly.type
_entity_poly.pdbx_seq_one_letter_code
_entity_poly.pdbx_strand_id
1 'polypeptide(L)'
;MNPLVQHTGVQAKLKELRQTDFVRRLWAKDPTLWHSDPAQQKIIRNALGWLHVTEQQVHDLPRIKGVAESVRAAGFKHALLLGMGGSSLCPEVFRITFGVVPGYPELHVLDSTVPAQVRSFEKRV
;
A
#
# COMPACT_ATOMS: atom_id res chain seq x y z
N MET A 1 3.77 38.31 5.09
CA MET A 1 4.30 36.93 5.32
C MET A 1 4.13 36.62 6.79
N ASN A 2 3.23 35.71 7.15
CA ASN A 2 2.98 35.34 8.55
C ASN A 2 4.14 34.46 9.03
N PRO A 3 4.89 34.83 10.09
CA PRO A 3 5.93 33.97 10.62
C PRO A 3 5.30 32.65 11.07
N LEU A 4 5.91 31.54 10.66
CA LEU A 4 5.54 30.18 11.01
C LEU A 4 5.13 30.13 12.49
N VAL A 5 3.84 29.86 12.73
CA VAL A 5 3.34 29.56 14.07
C VAL A 5 4.19 28.42 14.60
N GLN A 6 5.03 28.70 15.60
CA GLN A 6 5.81 27.65 16.25
C GLN A 6 4.83 26.77 17.02
N HIS A 7 4.45 25.65 16.43
CA HIS A 7 3.61 24.66 17.07
C HIS A 7 4.42 23.97 18.19
N THR A 8 4.42 24.56 19.38
CA THR A 8 5.13 24.08 20.58
C THR A 8 4.86 22.61 20.88
N GLY A 9 3.63 22.14 20.63
CA GLY A 9 3.27 20.72 20.74
C GLY A 9 4.02 19.80 19.77
N VAL A 10 4.23 20.23 18.53
CA VAL A 10 5.01 19.46 17.53
C VAL A 10 6.47 19.38 17.96
N GLN A 11 7.05 20.50 18.41
CA GLN A 11 8.45 20.52 18.86
C GLN A 11 8.67 19.66 20.12
N ALA A 12 7.73 19.71 21.06
CA ALA A 12 7.76 18.84 22.23
C ALA A 12 7.72 17.36 21.85
N LYS A 13 6.82 16.96 20.93
CA LYS A 13 6.73 15.57 20.49
C LYS A 13 7.98 15.12 19.73
N LEU A 14 8.54 15.96 18.87
CA LEU A 14 9.80 15.66 18.19
C LEU A 14 10.97 15.47 19.18
N LYS A 15 11.01 16.26 20.26
CA LYS A 15 12.00 16.08 21.33
C LYS A 15 11.83 14.73 22.03
N GLU A 16 10.60 14.36 22.38
CA GLU A 16 10.28 13.06 23.00
C GLU A 16 10.67 11.87 22.10
N LEU A 17 10.31 11.91 20.81
CA LEU A 17 10.64 10.85 19.85
C LEU A 17 12.16 10.67 19.70
N ARG A 18 12.93 11.77 19.78
CA ARG A 18 14.40 11.71 19.79
C ARG A 18 14.93 11.11 21.09
N GLN A 19 14.43 11.56 22.24
CA GLN A 19 14.88 11.07 23.56
C GLN A 19 14.61 9.58 23.77
N THR A 20 13.58 9.04 23.11
CA THR A 20 13.17 7.64 23.20
C THR A 20 13.75 6.74 22.11
N ASP A 21 14.63 7.28 21.25
CA ASP A 21 15.18 6.60 20.07
C ASP A 21 14.08 6.01 19.16
N PHE A 22 12.89 6.64 19.13
CA PHE A 22 11.68 6.04 18.56
C PHE A 22 11.88 5.56 17.12
N VAL A 23 12.49 6.40 16.26
CA VAL A 23 12.70 6.08 14.84
C VAL A 23 13.60 4.85 14.69
N ARG A 24 14.74 4.81 15.40
CA ARG A 24 15.67 3.67 15.36
C ARG A 24 15.00 2.39 15.84
N ARG A 25 14.23 2.48 16.92
CA ARG A 25 13.48 1.34 17.50
C ARG A 25 12.35 0.86 16.60
N LEU A 26 11.63 1.78 15.93
CA LEU A 26 10.61 1.48 14.93
C LEU A 26 11.23 0.67 13.78
N TRP A 27 12.36 1.13 13.23
CA TRP A 27 13.09 0.41 12.18
C TRP A 27 13.62 -0.95 12.64
N ALA A 28 14.00 -1.09 13.92
CA ALA A 28 14.34 -2.37 14.53
C ALA A 28 13.11 -3.27 14.85
N LYS A 29 11.90 -2.85 14.44
CA LYS A 29 10.61 -3.49 14.74
C LYS A 29 10.37 -3.72 16.24
N ASP A 30 10.87 -2.83 17.10
CA ASP A 30 10.71 -2.93 18.55
C ASP A 30 9.23 -2.71 18.94
N PRO A 31 8.50 -3.76 19.38
CA PRO A 31 7.09 -3.63 19.68
C PRO A 31 6.80 -2.99 21.05
N THR A 32 7.83 -2.85 21.90
CA THR A 32 7.71 -2.22 23.22
C THR A 32 7.41 -0.72 23.12
N LEU A 33 7.52 -0.14 21.91
CA LEU A 33 7.08 1.21 21.60
C LEU A 33 5.57 1.43 21.80
N TRP A 34 4.76 0.36 21.73
CA TRP A 34 3.30 0.47 21.87
C TRP A 34 2.69 -0.40 22.97
N HIS A 35 3.29 -1.55 23.30
CA HIS A 35 2.64 -2.49 24.22
C HIS A 35 3.63 -3.31 25.04
N SER A 36 3.26 -3.65 26.28
CA SER A 36 4.05 -4.50 27.18
C SER A 36 3.68 -5.99 27.14
N ASP A 37 2.43 -6.34 26.83
CA ASP A 37 1.97 -7.72 26.64
C ASP A 37 2.72 -8.42 25.48
N PRO A 38 3.42 -9.55 25.74
CA PRO A 38 4.10 -10.34 24.72
C PRO A 38 3.21 -10.77 23.54
N ALA A 39 1.92 -11.04 23.76
CA ALA A 39 1.00 -11.45 22.69
C ALA A 39 0.77 -10.30 21.70
N GLN A 40 0.47 -9.11 22.19
CA GLN A 40 0.36 -7.90 21.36
C GLN A 40 1.68 -7.56 20.67
N GLN A 41 2.80 -7.71 21.38
CA GLN A 41 4.12 -7.44 20.80
C GLN A 41 4.46 -8.35 19.61
N LYS A 42 4.01 -9.60 19.63
CA LYS A 42 4.15 -10.51 18.48
C LYS A 42 3.35 -10.01 17.27
N ILE A 43 2.11 -9.55 17.48
CA ILE A 43 1.26 -8.98 16.43
C ILE A 43 1.94 -7.73 15.82
N ILE A 44 2.40 -6.81 16.66
CA ILE A 44 3.04 -5.57 16.22
C ILE A 44 4.29 -5.86 15.39
N ARG A 45 5.18 -6.75 15.84
CA ARG A 45 6.39 -7.14 15.08
C ARG A 45 6.05 -7.64 13.68
N ASN A 46 5.01 -8.47 13.57
CA ASN A 46 4.56 -8.99 12.29
C ASN A 46 3.95 -7.89 11.41
N ALA A 47 3.18 -6.97 12.01
CA ALA A 47 2.57 -5.85 11.30
C ALA A 47 3.60 -4.85 10.76
N LEU A 48 4.77 -4.72 11.38
CA LEU A 48 5.87 -3.85 10.91
C LEU A 48 6.67 -4.42 9.72
N GLY A 49 6.17 -5.47 9.06
CA GLY A 49 6.75 -6.02 7.84
C GLY A 49 6.97 -4.99 6.73
N TRP A 50 6.06 -4.01 6.61
CA TRP A 50 6.05 -3.01 5.54
C TRP A 50 7.29 -2.09 5.53
N LEU A 51 8.01 -1.93 6.64
CA LEU A 51 9.18 -1.04 6.72
C LEU A 51 10.28 -1.40 5.72
N HIS A 52 10.48 -2.69 5.44
CA HIS A 52 11.52 -3.18 4.51
C HIS A 52 10.95 -3.69 3.18
N VAL A 53 9.68 -3.41 2.90
CA VAL A 53 9.01 -3.99 1.73
C VAL A 53 9.64 -3.51 0.42
N THR A 54 10.14 -2.27 0.38
CA THR A 54 10.80 -1.71 -0.80
C THR A 54 12.09 -2.46 -1.12
N GLU A 55 12.95 -2.66 -0.12
CA GLU A 55 14.20 -3.43 -0.24
C GLU A 55 13.92 -4.85 -0.74
N GLN A 56 12.89 -5.50 -0.19
CA GLN A 56 12.48 -6.85 -0.59
C GLN A 56 11.93 -6.90 -2.02
N GLN A 57 11.03 -5.98 -2.38
CA GLN A 57 10.30 -6.01 -3.65
C GLN A 57 11.11 -5.49 -4.85
N VAL A 58 12.18 -4.73 -4.63
CA VAL A 58 13.09 -4.32 -5.73
C VAL A 58 13.63 -5.54 -6.48
N HIS A 59 13.93 -6.63 -5.76
CA HIS A 59 14.38 -7.88 -6.36
C HIS A 59 13.30 -8.60 -7.19
N ASP A 60 12.02 -8.36 -6.89
CA ASP A 60 10.88 -8.94 -7.59
C ASP A 60 10.48 -8.16 -8.86
N LEU A 61 11.03 -6.96 -9.09
CA LEU A 61 10.66 -6.11 -10.22
C LEU A 61 10.74 -6.81 -11.59
N PRO A 62 11.79 -7.61 -11.92
CA PRO A 62 11.84 -8.32 -13.19
C PRO A 62 10.67 -9.29 -13.37
N ARG A 63 10.29 -10.01 -12.31
CA ARG A 63 9.17 -10.95 -12.31
C ARG A 63 7.85 -10.22 -12.53
N ILE A 64 7.62 -9.12 -11.81
CA ILE A 64 6.39 -8.31 -11.91
C ILE A 64 6.27 -7.71 -13.32
N LYS A 65 7.35 -7.15 -13.85
CA LYS A 65 7.39 -6.64 -15.23
C LYS A 65 7.13 -7.74 -16.25
N GLY A 66 7.72 -8.92 -16.06
CA GLY A 66 7.49 -10.08 -16.93
C GLY A 66 6.01 -10.47 -17.03
N VAL A 67 5.26 -10.40 -15.93
CA VAL A 67 3.81 -10.66 -15.93
C VAL A 67 3.05 -9.55 -16.68
N ALA A 68 3.37 -8.28 -16.45
CA ALA A 68 2.73 -7.18 -17.18
C ALA A 68 2.99 -7.27 -18.69
N GLU A 69 4.22 -7.64 -19.07
CA GLU A 69 4.62 -7.84 -20.46
C GLU A 69 3.93 -9.03 -21.12
N SER A 70 3.78 -10.16 -20.42
CA SER A 70 3.08 -11.31 -20.99
C SER A 70 1.60 -11.03 -21.22
N VAL A 71 0.94 -10.30 -20.31
CA VAL A 71 -0.44 -9.85 -20.46
C VAL A 71 -0.56 -8.89 -21.65
N ARG A 72 0.37 -7.94 -21.79
CA ARG A 72 0.40 -7.04 -22.95
C ARG A 72 0.58 -7.82 -24.26
N ALA A 73 1.56 -8.72 -24.32
CA ALA A 73 1.89 -9.47 -25.53
C ALA A 73 0.75 -10.42 -25.96
N ALA A 74 0.01 -10.96 -25.00
CA ALA A 74 -1.18 -11.77 -25.26
C ALA A 74 -2.39 -10.93 -25.77
N GLY A 75 -2.29 -9.61 -25.78
CA GLY A 75 -3.29 -8.72 -26.38
C GLY A 75 -4.51 -8.45 -25.49
N PHE A 76 -4.45 -8.74 -24.20
CA PHE A 76 -5.52 -8.44 -23.25
C PHE A 76 -5.88 -6.95 -23.26
N LYS A 77 -7.17 -6.65 -23.27
CA LYS A 77 -7.70 -5.28 -23.28
C LYS A 77 -8.16 -4.81 -21.91
N HIS A 78 -8.55 -5.75 -21.06
CA HIS A 78 -9.06 -5.48 -19.72
C HIS A 78 -8.40 -6.42 -18.71
N ALA A 79 -8.09 -5.88 -17.52
CA ALA A 79 -7.67 -6.64 -16.35
C ALA A 79 -8.63 -6.29 -15.21
N LEU A 80 -9.35 -7.28 -14.68
CA LEU A 80 -10.29 -7.08 -13.58
C LEU A 80 -9.69 -7.60 -12.27
N LEU A 81 -9.38 -6.69 -11.35
CA LEU A 81 -8.96 -7.04 -10.00
C LEU A 81 -10.18 -7.30 -9.13
N LEU A 82 -10.24 -8.49 -8.54
CA LEU A 82 -11.23 -8.89 -7.55
C LEU A 82 -10.60 -8.83 -6.16
N GLY A 83 -11.06 -7.91 -5.31
CA GLY A 83 -10.50 -7.76 -3.97
C GLY A 83 -11.27 -6.72 -3.17
N MET A 84 -11.16 -6.76 -1.84
CA MET A 84 -11.87 -5.84 -0.95
C MET A 84 -10.93 -5.15 0.05
N GLY A 85 -11.25 -3.92 0.43
CA GLY A 85 -10.47 -3.14 1.40
C GLY A 85 -9.08 -2.74 0.89
N GLY A 86 -8.01 -3.03 1.65
CA GLY A 86 -6.66 -2.57 1.28
C GLY A 86 -6.17 -3.09 -0.08
N SER A 87 -6.62 -4.28 -0.49
CA SER A 87 -6.25 -4.88 -1.79
C SER A 87 -6.93 -4.23 -2.99
N SER A 88 -8.06 -3.55 -2.82
CA SER A 88 -8.76 -2.82 -3.90
C SER A 88 -8.47 -1.33 -3.89
N LEU A 89 -8.38 -0.73 -2.70
CA LEU A 89 -8.18 0.72 -2.53
C LEU A 89 -6.85 1.21 -3.14
N CYS A 90 -5.75 0.49 -2.93
CA CYS A 90 -4.45 0.88 -3.49
C CYS A 90 -4.46 0.79 -5.05
N PRO A 91 -4.92 -0.31 -5.66
CA PRO A 91 -5.09 -0.39 -7.11
C PRO A 91 -6.06 0.65 -7.70
N GLU A 92 -7.14 1.00 -6.99
CA GLU A 92 -8.07 2.04 -7.44
C GLU A 92 -7.40 3.43 -7.46
N VAL A 93 -6.57 3.75 -6.45
CA VAL A 93 -5.75 4.98 -6.46
C VAL A 93 -4.82 4.99 -7.67
N PHE A 94 -4.14 3.89 -7.98
CA PHE A 94 -3.26 3.82 -9.15
C PHE A 94 -4.03 3.97 -10.46
N ARG A 95 -5.18 3.31 -10.59
CA ARG A 95 -6.06 3.43 -11.75
C ARG A 95 -6.51 4.88 -11.97
N ILE A 96 -6.93 5.58 -10.91
CA ILE A 96 -7.34 6.99 -10.99
C ILE A 96 -6.14 7.91 -11.31
N THR A 97 -4.99 7.65 -10.71
CA THR A 97 -3.80 8.51 -10.84
C THR A 97 -3.13 8.39 -12.20
N PHE A 98 -2.99 7.16 -12.71
CA PHE A 98 -2.24 6.87 -13.93
C PHE A 98 -3.14 6.65 -15.16
N GLY A 99 -4.42 6.35 -14.96
CA GLY A 99 -5.35 6.04 -16.05
C GLY A 99 -4.95 4.79 -16.82
N VAL A 100 -5.31 4.76 -18.11
CA VAL A 100 -4.92 3.68 -19.02
C VAL A 100 -3.56 3.99 -19.63
N VAL A 101 -2.58 3.11 -19.39
CA VAL A 101 -1.25 3.23 -19.98
C VAL A 101 -1.30 2.70 -21.43
N PRO A 102 -0.82 3.46 -22.43
CA PRO A 102 -0.83 3.02 -23.82
C PRO A 102 -0.18 1.64 -24.01
N GLY A 103 -0.90 0.75 -24.70
CA GLY A 103 -0.44 -0.60 -24.98
C GLY A 103 -0.65 -1.61 -23.86
N TYR A 104 -1.15 -1.22 -22.69
CA TYR A 104 -1.51 -2.14 -21.60
C TYR A 104 -3.04 -2.24 -21.46
N PRO A 105 -3.58 -3.31 -20.85
CA PRO A 105 -5.01 -3.42 -20.59
C PRO A 105 -5.50 -2.31 -19.64
N GLU A 106 -6.75 -1.90 -19.81
CA GLU A 106 -7.45 -1.09 -18.83
C GLU A 106 -7.65 -1.90 -17.53
N LEU A 107 -7.21 -1.33 -16.41
CA LEU A 107 -7.43 -1.88 -15.09
C LEU A 107 -8.84 -1.53 -14.61
N HIS A 108 -9.59 -2.55 -14.21
CA HIS A 108 -10.87 -2.48 -13.52
C HIS A 108 -10.71 -3.02 -12.10
N VAL A 109 -11.42 -2.44 -11.14
CA VAL A 109 -11.42 -2.91 -9.74
C VAL A 109 -12.85 -3.21 -9.30
N LEU A 110 -13.08 -4.42 -8.83
CA LEU A 110 -14.35 -4.87 -8.29
C LEU A 110 -14.20 -5.24 -6.81
N ASP A 111 -14.66 -4.34 -5.96
CA ASP A 111 -14.73 -4.46 -4.50
C ASP A 111 -16.16 -4.71 -4.05
N SER A 112 -16.75 -5.80 -4.55
CA SER A 112 -18.12 -6.17 -4.18
C SER A 112 -18.45 -7.60 -4.58
N THR A 113 -19.26 -8.23 -3.75
CA THR A 113 -19.87 -9.55 -4.02
C THR A 113 -21.32 -9.44 -4.50
N VAL A 114 -21.86 -8.22 -4.65
CA VAL A 114 -23.23 -8.01 -5.12
C VAL A 114 -23.37 -8.46 -6.59
N PRO A 115 -24.24 -9.43 -6.91
CA PRO A 115 -24.34 -10.00 -8.25
C PRO A 115 -24.61 -8.98 -9.36
N ALA A 116 -25.39 -7.93 -9.06
CA ALA A 116 -25.66 -6.86 -10.01
C ALA A 116 -24.39 -6.08 -10.40
N GLN A 117 -23.48 -5.88 -9.45
CA GLN A 117 -22.22 -5.19 -9.69
C GLN A 117 -21.25 -6.06 -10.49
N VAL A 118 -21.17 -7.36 -10.18
CA VAL A 118 -20.42 -8.35 -10.99
C VAL A 118 -20.90 -8.31 -12.44
N ARG A 119 -22.22 -8.41 -12.65
CA ARG A 119 -22.84 -8.35 -13.98
C ARG A 119 -22.59 -7.02 -14.71
N SER A 120 -22.45 -5.92 -13.97
CA SER A 120 -22.10 -4.63 -14.58
C SER A 120 -20.69 -4.60 -15.16
N PHE A 121 -19.73 -5.30 -14.55
CA PHE A 121 -18.38 -5.44 -15.10
C PHE A 121 -18.33 -6.42 -16.25
N GLU A 122 -19.03 -7.56 -16.15
CA GLU A 122 -19.17 -8.53 -17.25
C GLU A 122 -19.64 -7.85 -18.56
N LYS A 123 -20.56 -6.89 -18.47
CA LYS A 123 -21.05 -6.15 -19.64
C LYS A 123 -20.09 -5.09 -20.19
N ARG A 124 -19.05 -4.72 -19.44
CA ARG A 124 -18.10 -3.65 -19.78
C ARG A 124 -16.82 -4.18 -20.40
N VAL A 125 -16.52 -5.47 -20.26
CA VAL A 125 -15.27 -6.12 -20.69
C VAL A 125 -15.48 -7.10 -21.83
#